data_AF-A0A413LNW9-F1
#
_entry.id   AF-A0A413LNW9-F1
#
_cell.length_a   1.000
_cell.length_b   1.000
_cell.length_c   1.000
_cell.angle_alpha   90.00
_cell.angle_beta   90.00
_cell.angle_gamma   90.00
#
_symmetry.space_group_name_H-M   'P 1'
#
loop_
_entity.id
_entity.type
_entity.pdbx_description
1 polymer ?
#
loop_
_entity_poly.entity_id
_entity_poly.type
_entity_poly.pdbx_seq_one_letter_code
_entity_poly.pdbx_strand_id
1 'polypeptide(L)'
;MQFGDKKLNIDNGLYGDKSQKYVAKSWVDTDHFILFTYSKNYDCPNTRNEKSVFYSYALYNKDNKQLSLIQDENNYPEEFLLPAEMPNGIPVILGEISWQDNKLFTSYTKRKLEALQKMKNFSKLPAEQQERVRQLADSLADNEMIVMILE
;
A
#
# COMPACT_ATOMS: atom_id res chain seq x y z
N MET A 1 16.62 4.41 7.58
CA MET A 1 16.71 2.97 7.86
C MET A 1 18.10 2.47 7.49
N GLN A 2 18.72 1.61 8.30
CA GLN A 2 20.02 1.00 7.99
C GLN A 2 19.80 -0.49 7.70
N PHE A 3 19.86 -0.89 6.42
CA PHE A 3 19.63 -2.28 6.02
C PHE A 3 20.89 -3.15 6.04
N GLY A 4 22.07 -2.56 6.23
CA GLY A 4 23.36 -3.29 6.30
C GLY A 4 23.54 -4.24 5.11
N ASP A 5 24.01 -5.45 5.40
CA ASP A 5 24.25 -6.50 4.39
C ASP A 5 22.98 -7.02 3.72
N LYS A 6 21.79 -6.65 4.21
CA LYS A 6 20.49 -6.96 3.58
C LYS A 6 20.10 -5.94 2.52
N LYS A 7 20.88 -4.87 2.32
CA LYS A 7 20.68 -3.93 1.21
C LYS A 7 21.03 -4.60 -0.12
N LEU A 8 20.29 -4.24 -1.18
CA LEU A 8 20.71 -4.54 -2.54
C LEU A 8 22.04 -3.83 -2.88
N ASN A 9 22.87 -4.49 -3.67
CA ASN A 9 24.06 -3.94 -4.30
C ASN A 9 23.95 -4.07 -5.82
N ILE A 10 24.96 -3.61 -6.56
CA ILE A 10 24.91 -3.63 -8.02
C ILE A 10 24.81 -5.05 -8.59
N ASP A 11 25.44 -6.03 -7.92
CA ASP A 11 25.51 -7.42 -8.36
C ASP A 11 24.17 -8.13 -8.25
N ASN A 12 23.44 -7.92 -7.15
CA ASN A 12 22.15 -8.56 -6.88
C ASN A 12 20.92 -7.70 -7.25
N GLY A 13 21.12 -6.40 -7.48
CA GLY A 13 20.05 -5.46 -7.79
C GLY A 13 19.46 -5.67 -9.18
N LEU A 14 20.31 -5.81 -10.19
CA LEU A 14 19.91 -5.99 -11.58
C LEU A 14 19.74 -7.48 -11.93
N TYR A 15 20.77 -8.28 -11.64
CA TYR A 15 20.80 -9.72 -11.87
C TYR A 15 21.06 -10.43 -10.53
N GLY A 16 21.02 -11.76 -10.44
CA GLY A 16 21.42 -12.48 -9.22
C GLY A 16 20.37 -12.60 -8.10
N ASP A 17 20.81 -13.25 -7.01
CA ASP A 17 19.97 -13.69 -5.90
C ASP A 17 19.59 -12.54 -4.95
N LYS A 18 18.27 -12.33 -4.81
CA LYS A 18 17.68 -11.30 -3.94
C LYS A 18 17.11 -11.89 -2.64
N SER A 19 17.46 -13.14 -2.33
CA SER A 19 17.10 -13.81 -1.09
C SER A 19 17.67 -13.06 0.12
N GLN A 20 16.83 -12.90 1.13
CA GLN A 20 17.05 -12.15 2.37
C GLN A 20 17.36 -10.66 2.19
N LYS A 21 17.26 -10.13 0.95
CA LYS A 21 17.46 -8.71 0.66
C LYS A 21 16.19 -7.91 0.85
N TYR A 22 16.35 -6.66 1.29
CA TYR A 22 15.30 -5.67 1.27
C TYR A 22 15.30 -4.92 -0.06
N VAL A 23 14.16 -4.93 -0.73
CA VAL A 23 13.96 -4.33 -2.05
C VAL A 23 12.96 -3.20 -1.92
N ALA A 24 13.37 -1.99 -2.30
CA ALA A 24 12.49 -0.84 -2.40
C ALA A 24 11.43 -1.06 -3.48
N LYS A 25 10.18 -0.74 -3.18
CA LYS A 25 9.07 -0.82 -4.12
C LYS A 25 8.54 0.55 -4.52
N SER A 26 8.20 1.38 -3.54
CA SER A 26 7.73 2.74 -3.78
C SER A 26 8.26 3.70 -2.73
N TRP A 27 8.37 4.95 -3.15
CA TRP A 27 8.76 6.09 -2.33
C TRP A 27 7.79 7.22 -2.64
N VAL A 28 6.99 7.60 -1.66
CA VAL A 28 6.06 8.72 -1.71
C VAL A 28 6.58 9.78 -0.74
N ASP A 29 6.84 10.98 -1.26
CA ASP A 29 7.47 12.08 -0.54
C ASP A 29 6.57 13.31 -0.61
N THR A 30 5.81 13.57 0.45
CA THR A 30 4.87 14.70 0.56
C THR A 30 5.49 15.82 1.38
N ASP A 31 4.79 16.94 1.57
CA ASP A 31 5.31 18.03 2.41
C ASP A 31 5.39 17.60 3.89
N HIS A 32 4.50 16.72 4.33
CA HIS A 32 4.37 16.31 5.73
C HIS A 32 4.98 14.94 6.06
N PHE A 33 5.11 14.03 5.09
CA PHE A 33 5.64 12.70 5.39
C PHE A 33 6.37 12.04 4.22
N ILE A 34 7.11 10.98 4.53
CA ILE A 34 7.66 10.04 3.56
C ILE A 34 7.05 8.67 3.83
N LEU A 35 6.38 8.09 2.85
CA LEU A 35 5.94 6.70 2.87
C LEU A 35 6.85 5.87 1.97
N PHE A 36 7.53 4.90 2.57
CA PHE A 36 8.42 3.99 1.88
C PHE A 36 7.90 2.56 1.99
N THR A 37 7.68 1.92 0.84
CA THR A 37 7.29 0.50 0.79
C THR A 37 8.47 -0.34 0.33
N TYR A 38 8.65 -1.47 0.99
CA TYR A 38 9.73 -2.39 0.67
C TYR A 38 9.32 -3.82 0.98
N SER A 39 9.95 -4.76 0.28
CA SER A 39 9.79 -6.18 0.58
C SER A 39 11.10 -6.80 1.05
N LYS A 40 11.01 -7.86 1.84
CA LYS A 40 12.09 -8.81 2.07
C LYS A 40 11.84 -10.03 1.21
N ASN A 41 12.88 -10.51 0.52
CA ASN A 41 12.78 -11.52 -0.54
C ASN A 41 12.00 -10.92 -1.72
N TYR A 42 12.72 -10.55 -2.79
CA TYR A 42 12.18 -9.87 -3.96
C TYR A 42 10.77 -10.35 -4.34
N ASP A 43 9.87 -9.41 -4.56
CA ASP A 43 8.50 -9.74 -4.93
C ASP A 43 8.44 -10.26 -6.38
N CYS A 44 8.26 -11.56 -6.54
CA CYS A 44 8.05 -12.22 -7.82
C CYS A 44 7.10 -13.42 -7.66
N PRO A 45 6.56 -13.98 -8.78
CA PRO A 45 5.64 -15.10 -8.70
C PRO A 45 6.16 -16.28 -7.86
N ASN A 46 7.47 -16.58 -7.92
CA ASN A 46 8.06 -17.69 -7.17
C ASN A 46 8.03 -17.43 -5.65
N THR A 47 8.53 -16.28 -5.19
CA THR A 47 8.55 -15.95 -3.76
C THR A 47 7.15 -15.73 -3.19
N ARG A 48 6.19 -15.26 -4.01
CA ARG A 48 4.77 -15.23 -3.65
C ARG A 48 4.18 -16.62 -3.48
N ASN A 49 4.39 -17.52 -4.45
CA ASN A 49 3.86 -18.90 -4.42
C ASN A 49 4.43 -19.68 -3.23
N GLU A 50 5.70 -19.46 -2.90
CA GLU A 50 6.37 -20.03 -1.73
C GLU A 50 6.01 -19.35 -0.41
N LYS A 51 5.25 -18.24 -0.45
CA LYS A 51 4.91 -17.40 0.72
C LYS A 51 6.16 -16.93 1.49
N SER A 52 7.23 -16.64 0.75
CA SER A 52 8.52 -16.24 1.31
C SER A 52 8.77 -14.73 1.21
N VAL A 53 7.98 -13.99 0.42
CA VAL A 53 8.04 -12.52 0.39
C VAL A 53 7.33 -11.91 1.60
N PHE A 54 8.01 -10.98 2.29
CA PHE A 54 7.44 -10.20 3.38
C PHE A 54 7.38 -8.74 2.99
N TYR A 55 6.31 -8.04 3.36
CA TYR A 55 6.15 -6.65 3.01
C TYR A 55 6.17 -5.74 4.23
N SER A 56 6.65 -4.52 4.02
CA SER A 56 6.80 -3.56 5.10
C SER A 56 6.63 -2.16 4.58
N TYR A 57 6.13 -1.31 5.48
CA TYR A 57 5.98 0.11 5.27
C TYR A 57 6.73 0.86 6.35
N ALA A 58 7.42 1.92 5.93
CA ALA A 58 8.00 2.90 6.82
C ALA A 58 7.32 4.25 6.53
N LEU A 59 6.66 4.80 7.54
CA LEU A 59 6.07 6.14 7.50
C LEU A 59 6.94 7.06 8.35
N TYR A 60 7.61 8.01 7.73
CA TYR A 60 8.38 9.04 8.41
C TYR A 60 7.60 10.35 8.38
N ASN A 61 7.16 10.82 9.55
CA ASN A 61 6.53 12.13 9.69
C ASN A 61 7.61 13.21 9.76
N LYS A 62 7.56 14.19 8.85
CA LYS A 62 8.55 15.28 8.74
C LYS A 62 8.35 16.36 9.79
N ASP A 63 7.11 16.61 10.21
CA ASP A 63 6.75 17.65 11.18
C ASP A 63 7.37 17.35 12.55
N ASN A 64 7.29 16.09 12.99
CA ASN A 64 7.77 15.66 14.31
C ASN A 64 9.00 14.72 14.26
N LYS A 65 9.49 14.41 13.05
CA LYS A 65 10.66 13.54 12.80
C LYS A 65 10.53 12.12 13.33
N GLN A 66 9.31 11.60 13.49
CA GLN A 66 9.07 10.24 13.96
C GLN A 66 8.99 9.24 12.81
N LEU A 67 9.54 8.04 13.05
CA LEU A 67 9.47 6.91 12.14
C LEU A 67 8.54 5.84 12.72
N SER A 68 7.48 5.54 11.99
CA SER A 68 6.56 4.43 12.27
C SER A 68 6.81 3.29 11.29
N LEU A 69 6.96 2.07 11.80
CA LEU A 69 7.11 0.87 10.99
C LEU A 69 5.83 0.07 11.05
N ILE A 70 5.26 -0.23 9.88
CA ILE A 70 4.12 -1.14 9.74
C ILE A 70 4.68 -2.39 9.08
N GLN A 71 4.84 -3.44 9.87
CA GLN A 71 5.22 -4.76 9.38
C GLN A 71 3.98 -5.62 9.29
N ASP A 72 3.71 -6.13 8.09
CA ASP A 72 2.71 -7.16 7.90
C ASP A 72 3.39 -8.36 7.24
N GLU A 73 3.74 -9.35 8.06
CA GLU A 73 4.35 -10.58 7.58
C GLU A 73 3.35 -11.51 6.89
N ASN A 74 2.05 -11.22 6.97
CA ASN A 74 0.98 -12.12 6.55
C ASN A 74 0.09 -11.58 5.43
N ASN A 75 0.21 -10.29 5.07
CA ASN A 75 -0.58 -9.67 4.01
C ASN A 75 0.29 -8.96 2.97
N TYR A 76 -0.24 -8.92 1.74
CA TYR A 76 0.40 -8.21 0.65
C TYR A 76 0.18 -6.68 0.79
N PRO A 77 1.04 -5.83 0.19
CA PRO A 77 0.89 -4.38 0.29
C PRO A 77 -0.45 -3.90 -0.24
N GLU A 78 -0.87 -4.48 -1.36
CA GLU A 78 -2.16 -4.26 -1.99
C GLU A 78 -3.36 -4.64 -1.11
N GLU A 79 -3.15 -5.31 0.03
CA GLU A 79 -4.19 -5.72 0.96
C GLU A 79 -4.20 -4.87 2.24
N PHE A 80 -3.31 -3.88 2.39
CA PHE A 80 -3.30 -3.04 3.58
C PHE A 80 -4.31 -1.88 3.45
N LEU A 81 -5.42 -1.98 4.19
CA LEU A 81 -6.48 -0.98 4.24
C LEU A 81 -6.30 -0.03 5.43
N LEU A 82 -6.19 1.25 5.13
CA LEU A 82 -6.31 2.33 6.10
C LEU A 82 -7.78 2.78 6.18
N PRO A 83 -8.43 2.69 7.35
CA PRO A 83 -9.78 3.24 7.50
C PRO A 83 -9.73 4.76 7.31
N ALA A 84 -10.77 5.32 6.69
CA ALA A 84 -10.90 6.77 6.62
C ALA A 84 -11.25 7.34 8.00
N GLU A 85 -10.84 8.57 8.30
CA GLU A 85 -11.27 9.25 9.54
C GLU A 85 -12.76 9.60 9.49
N MET A 86 -13.26 9.96 8.31
CA MET A 86 -14.67 10.25 8.10
C MET A 86 -15.51 8.96 8.06
N PRO A 87 -16.64 8.90 8.77
CA PRO A 87 -17.50 7.70 8.80
C PRO A 87 -17.99 7.25 7.42
N ASN A 88 -18.24 8.20 6.51
CA ASN A 88 -18.64 7.96 5.12
C ASN A 88 -17.46 8.00 4.11
N GLY A 89 -16.23 7.99 4.59
CA GLY A 89 -15.03 8.00 3.75
C GLY A 89 -14.79 6.66 3.05
N ILE A 90 -14.00 6.68 1.97
CA ILE A 90 -13.55 5.46 1.30
C ILE A 90 -12.21 5.06 1.94
N PRO A 91 -12.06 3.82 2.44
CA PRO A 91 -10.80 3.35 3.00
C PRO A 91 -9.69 3.40 1.94
N VAL A 92 -8.46 3.69 2.35
CA VAL A 92 -7.32 3.81 1.46
C VAL A 92 -6.54 2.49 1.39
N ILE A 93 -6.28 1.99 0.18
CA ILE A 93 -5.30 0.92 -0.03
C ILE A 93 -3.91 1.57 0.00
N LEU A 94 -3.15 1.34 1.09
CA LEU A 94 -1.89 2.04 1.34
C LEU A 94 -0.85 1.79 0.23
N GLY A 95 -0.80 0.58 -0.31
CA GLY A 95 0.09 0.21 -1.40
C GLY A 95 -0.22 0.87 -2.76
N GLU A 96 -1.37 1.53 -2.90
CA GLU A 96 -1.82 2.15 -4.16
C GLU A 96 -1.83 3.68 -4.14
N ILE A 97 -1.38 4.29 -3.04
CA ILE A 97 -1.28 5.75 -2.95
C ILE A 97 -0.19 6.25 -3.92
N SER A 98 -0.52 7.31 -4.65
CA SER A 98 0.37 7.96 -5.60
C SER A 98 0.57 9.43 -5.24
N TRP A 99 1.74 9.98 -5.56
CA TRP A 99 2.04 11.40 -5.42
C TRP A 99 2.40 12.00 -6.78
N GLN A 100 1.65 13.01 -7.20
CA GLN A 100 1.87 13.72 -8.46
C GLN A 100 1.37 15.16 -8.31
N ASP A 101 2.09 16.11 -8.91
CA ASP A 101 1.69 17.53 -8.93
C ASP A 101 1.37 18.11 -7.54
N ASN A 102 2.22 17.74 -6.56
CA ASN A 102 2.07 18.09 -5.14
C ASN A 102 0.73 17.64 -4.52
N LYS A 103 0.17 16.54 -5.02
CA LYS A 103 -1.04 15.95 -4.49
C LYS A 103 -0.86 14.48 -4.23
N LEU A 104 -1.38 14.05 -3.08
CA LEU A 104 -1.50 12.66 -2.73
C LEU A 104 -2.87 12.18 -3.19
N PHE A 105 -2.93 11.14 -4.01
CA PHE A 105 -4.20 10.62 -4.46
C PHE A 105 -4.22 9.11 -4.57
N THR A 106 -5.43 8.57 -4.57
CA THR A 106 -5.74 7.19 -4.91
C THR A 106 -6.96 7.17 -5.81
N SER A 107 -7.17 6.05 -6.48
CA SER A 107 -8.27 5.93 -7.43
C SER A 107 -8.95 4.57 -7.36
N TYR A 108 -10.26 4.61 -7.54
CA TYR A 108 -11.13 3.44 -7.46
C TYR A 108 -11.95 3.33 -8.74
N THR A 109 -11.71 2.26 -9.47
CA THR A 109 -12.65 1.76 -10.47
C THR A 109 -13.64 0.83 -9.79
N LYS A 110 -14.76 0.50 -10.47
CA LYS A 110 -15.72 -0.47 -9.96
C LYS A 110 -15.05 -1.79 -9.55
N ARG A 111 -14.24 -2.35 -10.44
CA ARG A 111 -13.49 -3.59 -10.18
C ARG A 111 -12.61 -3.51 -8.93
N LYS A 112 -12.00 -2.35 -8.66
CA LYS A 112 -11.22 -2.16 -7.43
C LYS A 112 -12.10 -2.15 -6.19
N LEU A 113 -13.24 -1.48 -6.22
CA LEU A 113 -14.21 -1.48 -5.11
C LEU A 113 -14.74 -2.89 -4.83
N GLU A 114 -15.01 -3.69 -5.87
CA GLU A 114 -15.39 -5.10 -5.73
C GLU A 114 -14.25 -5.98 -5.18
N ALA A 115 -13.00 -5.72 -5.59
CA ALA A 115 -11.84 -6.43 -5.06
C ALA A 115 -11.61 -6.09 -3.58
N LEU A 116 -11.80 -4.82 -3.20
CA LEU A 116 -11.67 -4.34 -1.83
C LEU A 116 -12.62 -5.09 -0.88
N GLN A 117 -13.86 -5.34 -1.30
CA GLN A 117 -14.84 -6.12 -0.53
C GLN A 117 -14.41 -7.57 -0.24
N LYS A 118 -13.50 -8.12 -1.03
CA LYS A 118 -12.99 -9.50 -0.89
C LYS A 118 -11.73 -9.59 -0.02
N MET A 119 -11.17 -8.45 0.40
CA MET A 119 -9.97 -8.42 1.24
C MET A 119 -10.27 -8.91 2.66
N LYS A 120 -9.33 -9.64 3.27
CA LYS A 120 -9.50 -10.24 4.61
C LYS A 120 -9.78 -9.22 5.71
N ASN A 121 -9.24 -8.02 5.58
CA ASN A 121 -9.39 -6.92 6.54
C ASN A 121 -10.57 -5.99 6.23
N PHE A 122 -11.32 -6.20 5.14
CA PHE A 122 -12.48 -5.38 4.81
C PHE A 122 -13.55 -5.41 5.92
N SER A 123 -13.78 -6.59 6.49
CA SER A 123 -14.74 -6.78 7.60
C SER A 123 -14.32 -6.08 8.89
N LYS A 124 -13.06 -5.63 9.00
CA LYS A 124 -12.55 -4.87 10.16
C LYS A 124 -12.79 -3.36 10.02
N LEU A 125 -13.20 -2.88 8.85
CA LEU A 125 -13.53 -1.47 8.65
C LEU A 125 -14.83 -1.10 9.38
N PRO A 126 -15.04 0.19 9.69
CA PRO A 126 -16.33 0.67 10.18
C PRO A 126 -17.48 0.26 9.24
N ALA A 127 -18.63 -0.14 9.80
CA ALA A 127 -19.76 -0.65 9.02
C ALA A 127 -20.25 0.35 7.96
N GLU A 128 -20.24 1.65 8.28
CA GLU A 128 -20.59 2.73 7.35
C GLU A 128 -19.64 2.80 6.15
N GLN A 129 -18.34 2.61 6.36
CA GLN A 129 -17.35 2.58 5.27
C GLN A 129 -17.50 1.33 4.42
N GLN A 130 -17.78 0.17 5.04
CA GLN A 130 -18.07 -1.05 4.29
C GLN A 130 -19.28 -0.85 3.36
N GLU A 131 -20.35 -0.26 3.90
CA GLU A 131 -21.56 0.00 3.13
C GLU A 131 -21.33 1.04 2.04
N ARG A 132 -20.56 2.08 2.33
CA ARG A 132 -20.17 3.08 1.33
C ARG A 132 -19.43 2.46 0.15
N VAL A 133 -18.51 1.54 0.40
CA VAL A 133 -17.78 0.82 -0.67
C VAL A 133 -18.73 -0.01 -1.52
N ARG A 134 -19.71 -0.71 -0.91
CA ARG A 134 -20.72 -1.49 -1.64
C ARG A 134 -21.57 -0.59 -2.54
N GLN A 135 -22.11 0.50 -1.99
CA GLN A 135 -22.92 1.46 -2.73
C GLN A 135 -22.17 2.07 -3.92
N LEU A 136 -20.89 2.39 -3.75
CA LEU A 136 -20.06 2.91 -4.83
C LEU A 136 -19.78 1.85 -5.90
N ALA A 137 -19.54 0.60 -5.51
CA ALA A 137 -19.35 -0.50 -6.46
C ALA A 137 -20.62 -0.74 -7.29
N ASP A 138 -21.79 -0.68 -6.68
CA ASP A 138 -23.06 -0.91 -7.37
C ASP A 138 -23.47 0.23 -8.31
N SER A 139 -23.06 1.47 -7.99
CA SER A 139 -23.48 2.68 -8.73
C SER A 139 -22.49 3.15 -9.79
N LEU A 140 -21.19 2.86 -9.65
CA LEU A 140 -20.16 3.33 -10.58
C LEU A 140 -20.19 2.52 -11.88
N ALA A 141 -20.17 3.20 -13.03
CA ALA A 141 -20.08 2.53 -14.32
C ALA A 141 -18.66 1.96 -14.58
N ASP A 142 -18.54 0.95 -15.44
CA ASP A 142 -17.27 0.26 -15.70
C ASP A 142 -16.21 1.18 -16.33
N ASN A 143 -16.64 2.25 -17.01
CA ASN A 143 -15.79 3.26 -17.63
C ASN A 143 -15.57 4.50 -16.76
N GLU A 144 -16.11 4.53 -15.54
CA GLU A 144 -15.92 5.61 -14.60
C GLU A 144 -14.88 5.25 -13.53
N MET A 145 -14.29 6.30 -12.93
CA MET A 145 -13.39 6.14 -11.81
C MET A 145 -13.58 7.27 -10.81
N ILE A 146 -13.45 6.92 -9.53
CA ILE A 146 -13.38 7.87 -8.44
C ILE A 146 -11.92 8.20 -8.21
N VAL A 147 -11.58 9.48 -8.18
CA VAL A 147 -10.26 9.97 -7.76
C VAL A 147 -10.42 10.66 -6.42
N MET A 148 -9.69 10.19 -5.42
CA MET A 148 -9.68 10.76 -4.08
C MET A 148 -8.34 11.45 -3.84
N ILE A 149 -8.39 12.76 -3.61
CA ILE A 149 -7.23 13.58 -3.23
C ILE A 149 -7.19 13.61 -1.71
N LEU A 150 -6.05 13.24 -1.15
CA LEU A 150 -5.79 13.04 0.28
C LEU A 150 -4.97 14.20 0.87
N GLU A 151 -4.11 14.80 0.06
CA GLU A 151 -3.26 15.97 0.33
C GLU A 151 -3.13 16.77 -0.97
#